data_AF-U5MXU7-F1
#
_entry.id   AF-U5MXU7-F1
#
_cell.length_a   1.000
_cell.length_b   1.000
_cell.length_c   1.000
_cell.angle_alpha   90.00
_cell.angle_beta   90.00
_cell.angle_gamma   90.00
#
_symmetry.space_group_name_H-M   'P 1'
#
loop_
_entity.id
_entity.type
_entity.pdbx_description
1 polymer ?
#
loop_
_entity_poly.entity_id
_entity_poly.type
_entity_poly.pdbx_seq_one_letter_code
_entity_poly.pdbx_strand_id
1 'polypeptide(L)'
;MRRPKLSKLIVSSLLATSLLALSPIAANAEWKKDSTGWWFTEGHSSYATGWRLIDRNWYYFYSDGYMAHDTSIDGYYLNSSGAWTDSASAVIGREILKNIRVQNPTFYMQCSSSDISIKNLGNVIKSQIEQLKLSNSYEMYNVSDYKLNMSTNGSGIINIKVTCNYKMTAKMEADLDLKVKSIIASIAPNTMSDSQKELAIHNWIVNNTRYDQSYSIYDPYNTLIKHTGVCEGYALLAQKMFTVAGIKSIVVEGTSDGQAHAWNLVYINSKWRHVDCTWDDPISSVDILRYDYYNLTDKQISADHSWNTSKYPSAN
;
A
#
# COMPACT_ATOMS: atom_id res chain seq x y z
N MET A 1 -3.59 25.12 -25.00
CA MET A 1 -4.86 24.94 -24.24
C MET A 1 -4.82 23.54 -23.60
N ARG A 2 -4.99 23.47 -22.26
CA ARG A 2 -5.08 22.28 -21.35
C ARG A 2 -3.79 21.51 -20.98
N ARG A 3 -3.28 21.80 -19.76
CA ARG A 3 -2.67 20.83 -18.80
C ARG A 3 -3.80 20.27 -17.89
N PRO A 4 -3.61 19.30 -16.97
CA PRO A 4 -2.48 18.37 -16.72
C PRO A 4 -2.93 16.90 -16.44
N LYS A 5 -1.99 15.94 -16.45
CA LYS A 5 -2.09 14.67 -15.70
C LYS A 5 -0.70 14.27 -15.21
N LEU A 6 -0.42 14.42 -13.92
CA LEU A 6 0.68 13.73 -13.25
C LEU A 6 0.05 12.65 -12.37
N SER A 7 -0.19 11.49 -12.99
CA SER A 7 -0.60 10.28 -12.29
C SER A 7 0.60 9.35 -12.17
N LYS A 8 0.94 9.00 -10.93
CA LYS A 8 1.46 7.68 -10.50
C LYS A 8 2.61 7.11 -11.34
N LEU A 9 3.89 7.48 -11.13
CA LEU A 9 5.02 6.70 -11.69
C LEU A 9 6.43 7.13 -11.20
N ILE A 10 6.67 7.26 -9.90
CA ILE A 10 8.04 7.20 -9.35
C ILE A 10 7.88 6.53 -8.00
N VAL A 11 8.07 5.21 -7.85
CA VAL A 11 9.31 4.67 -7.28
C VAL A 11 9.63 3.23 -7.76
N SER A 12 8.71 2.48 -8.38
CA SER A 12 9.02 1.08 -8.72
C SER A 12 9.44 0.92 -10.18
N SER A 13 10.75 0.90 -10.41
CA SER A 13 11.48 0.12 -11.45
C SER A 13 12.49 0.96 -12.22
N LEU A 14 13.77 0.80 -11.89
CA LEU A 14 14.87 0.82 -12.86
C LEU A 14 16.11 0.18 -12.23
N LEU A 15 16.02 -1.15 -12.05
CA LEU A 15 17.16 -2.01 -12.34
C LEU A 15 16.92 -2.55 -13.75
N ALA A 16 17.51 -1.90 -14.73
CA ALA A 16 17.74 -2.46 -16.05
C ALA A 16 19.01 -1.80 -16.60
N THR A 17 20.10 -2.52 -16.47
CA THR A 17 21.36 -2.28 -17.19
C THR A 17 21.11 -2.35 -18.70
N SER A 18 21.36 -1.26 -19.39
CA SER A 18 21.81 -1.30 -20.79
C SER A 18 22.80 -0.15 -21.02
N LEU A 19 24.08 -0.52 -21.12
CA LEU A 19 25.12 0.34 -21.67
C LEU A 19 24.95 0.33 -23.20
N LEU A 20 24.47 1.43 -23.76
CA LEU A 20 24.82 1.92 -25.09
C LEU A 20 24.85 3.44 -25.00
N ALA A 21 26.03 4.00 -25.28
CA ALA A 21 26.43 5.36 -24.98
C ALA A 21 25.56 6.43 -25.66
N LEU A 22 25.13 7.43 -24.89
CA LEU A 22 24.78 8.75 -25.41
C LEU A 22 25.60 9.80 -24.65
N SER A 23 26.30 10.61 -25.44
CA SER A 23 27.32 11.60 -25.12
C SER A 23 26.96 12.52 -23.94
N PRO A 24 27.95 13.04 -23.20
CA PRO A 24 27.69 13.92 -22.06
C PRO A 24 27.12 15.25 -22.56
N ILE A 25 25.82 15.49 -22.42
CA ILE A 25 25.28 16.86 -22.44
C ILE A 25 25.42 17.43 -21.01
N ALA A 26 26.67 17.51 -20.55
CA ALA A 26 27.02 18.12 -19.28
C ALA A 26 28.12 19.14 -19.55
N ALA A 27 27.79 20.20 -20.29
CA ALA A 27 28.74 21.29 -20.50
C ALA A 27 28.30 22.61 -19.84
N ASN A 28 27.02 22.82 -19.51
CA ASN A 28 26.57 24.09 -18.91
C ASN A 28 25.30 23.94 -18.05
N ALA A 29 25.18 22.88 -17.25
CA ALA A 29 24.10 22.79 -16.25
C ALA A 29 24.64 23.27 -14.91
N GLU A 30 24.13 24.40 -14.44
CA GLU A 30 24.63 25.05 -13.23
C GLU A 30 23.53 25.81 -12.49
N TRP A 31 23.64 25.80 -11.16
CA TRP A 31 22.87 26.67 -10.28
C TRP A 31 23.35 28.12 -10.44
N LYS A 32 22.38 29.03 -10.54
CA LYS A 32 22.60 30.47 -10.61
C LYS A 32 21.71 31.18 -9.59
N LYS A 33 22.12 32.38 -9.18
CA LYS A 33 21.41 33.19 -8.19
C LYS A 33 21.53 34.68 -8.48
N ASP A 34 20.48 35.43 -8.23
CA ASP A 34 20.46 36.88 -8.23
C ASP A 34 19.64 37.42 -7.03
N SER A 35 19.19 38.67 -7.08
CA SER A 35 18.36 39.29 -6.04
C SER A 35 16.95 38.72 -5.97
N THR A 36 16.47 38.10 -7.05
CA THR A 36 15.11 37.55 -7.17
C THR A 36 15.06 36.13 -6.62
N GLY A 37 16.09 35.32 -6.88
CA GLY A 37 16.13 33.95 -6.36
C GLY A 37 17.19 33.08 -7.01
N TRP A 38 17.03 31.78 -6.82
CA TRP A 38 17.85 30.75 -7.46
C TRP A 38 17.18 30.25 -8.74
N TRP A 39 17.96 29.91 -9.76
CA TRP A 39 17.50 29.14 -10.92
C TRP A 39 18.54 28.11 -11.33
N PHE A 40 18.14 27.16 -12.16
CA PHE A 40 19.04 26.15 -12.71
C PHE A 40 19.06 26.26 -14.23
N THR A 41 20.25 26.28 -14.80
CA THR A 41 20.43 26.31 -16.25
C THR A 41 20.50 24.89 -16.80
N GLU A 42 19.83 24.64 -17.93
CA GLU A 42 19.94 23.40 -18.69
C GLU A 42 20.52 23.84 -20.04
N GLY A 43 21.78 23.51 -20.33
CA GLY A 43 22.60 24.13 -21.40
C GLY A 43 21.91 24.49 -22.73
N HIS A 44 22.52 25.45 -23.47
CA HIS A 44 21.94 26.17 -24.63
C HIS A 44 20.97 27.32 -24.27
N SER A 45 21.32 28.08 -23.23
CA SER A 45 20.64 29.33 -22.85
C SER A 45 19.20 29.18 -22.37
N SER A 46 18.79 27.97 -21.95
CA SER A 46 17.49 27.71 -21.33
C SER A 46 17.63 27.50 -19.82
N TYR A 47 16.63 27.94 -19.05
CA TYR A 47 16.51 27.65 -17.63
C TYR A 47 15.50 26.52 -17.40
N ALA A 48 15.66 25.81 -16.28
CA ALA A 48 14.76 24.76 -15.83
C ALA A 48 13.37 25.35 -15.54
N THR A 49 12.33 24.60 -15.89
CA THR A 49 10.93 24.90 -15.53
C THR A 49 10.20 23.61 -15.14
N GLY A 50 9.30 23.68 -14.17
CA GLY A 50 8.65 22.53 -13.56
C GLY A 50 9.56 21.72 -12.63
N TRP A 51 9.18 20.47 -12.35
CA TRP A 51 9.94 19.57 -11.49
C TRP A 51 11.24 19.10 -12.14
N ARG A 52 12.34 19.10 -11.37
CA ARG A 52 13.66 18.59 -11.76
C ARG A 52 14.34 17.84 -10.63
N LEU A 53 14.98 16.72 -10.96
CA LEU A 53 15.85 15.99 -10.05
C LEU A 53 17.30 16.45 -10.27
N ILE A 54 17.87 17.14 -9.30
CA ILE A 54 19.24 17.70 -9.33
C ILE A 54 19.94 17.22 -8.07
N ASP A 55 21.12 16.60 -8.22
CA ASP A 55 21.90 16.09 -7.08
C ASP A 55 21.09 15.25 -6.07
N ARG A 56 20.22 14.39 -6.60
CA ARG A 56 19.30 13.49 -5.85
C ARG A 56 18.16 14.16 -5.09
N ASN A 57 17.97 15.48 -5.23
CA ASN A 57 16.83 16.19 -4.66
C ASN A 57 15.89 16.68 -5.76
N TRP A 58 14.59 16.65 -5.50
CA TRP A 58 13.62 17.25 -6.40
C TRP A 58 13.49 18.74 -6.10
N TYR A 59 13.45 19.56 -7.15
CA TYR A 59 13.22 20.99 -7.09
C TYR A 59 12.08 21.33 -8.04
N TYR A 60 11.34 22.39 -7.76
CA TYR A 60 10.39 22.95 -8.71
C TYR A 60 10.84 24.34 -9.15
N PHE A 61 10.81 24.59 -10.45
CA PHE A 61 11.07 25.90 -11.03
C PHE A 61 9.78 26.46 -11.63
N TYR A 62 9.43 27.69 -11.29
CA TYR A 62 8.29 28.39 -11.88
C TYR A 62 8.51 28.64 -13.37
N SER A 63 7.48 29.14 -14.07
CA SER A 63 7.57 29.40 -15.51
C SER A 63 8.57 30.49 -15.88
N ASP A 64 8.93 31.36 -14.93
CA ASP A 64 9.96 32.39 -15.06
C ASP A 64 11.38 31.88 -14.77
N GLY A 65 11.51 30.60 -14.40
CA GLY A 65 12.79 29.93 -14.16
C GLY A 65 13.26 29.94 -12.71
N TYR A 66 12.61 30.68 -11.80
CA TYR A 66 13.05 30.72 -10.40
C TYR A 66 12.56 29.51 -9.62
N MET A 67 13.44 29.01 -8.76
CA MET A 67 13.20 27.87 -7.88
C MET A 67 12.20 28.26 -6.79
N ALA A 68 11.19 27.43 -6.60
CA ALA A 68 10.30 27.50 -5.46
C ALA A 68 11.01 27.02 -4.18
N HIS A 69 10.83 27.73 -3.08
CA HIS A 69 11.32 27.37 -1.74
C HIS A 69 10.34 27.88 -0.68
N ASP A 70 10.40 27.30 0.53
CA ASP A 70 9.51 27.60 1.65
C ASP A 70 8.02 27.59 1.28
N THR A 71 7.63 26.69 0.38
CA THR A 71 6.30 26.65 -0.23
C THR A 71 5.91 25.24 -0.65
N SER A 72 4.63 25.05 -0.99
CA SER A 72 4.12 23.78 -1.50
C SER A 72 3.73 23.88 -2.97
N ILE A 73 4.23 22.97 -3.80
CA ILE A 73 3.86 22.84 -5.21
C ILE A 73 3.21 21.47 -5.42
N ASP A 74 2.03 21.42 -6.01
CA ASP A 74 1.28 20.18 -6.24
C ASP A 74 1.11 19.29 -4.98
N GLY A 75 1.09 19.90 -3.79
CA GLY A 75 1.00 19.19 -2.49
C GLY A 75 2.34 18.73 -1.89
N TYR A 76 3.47 19.07 -2.52
CA TYR A 76 4.81 18.74 -2.09
C TYR A 76 5.54 19.97 -1.53
N TYR A 77 5.96 19.89 -0.26
CA TYR A 77 6.67 20.98 0.40
C TYR A 77 8.14 21.03 -0.03
N LEU A 78 8.59 22.21 -0.46
CA LEU A 78 9.97 22.53 -0.75
C LEU A 78 10.51 23.35 0.42
N ASN A 79 11.58 22.88 1.05
CA ASN A 79 12.18 23.59 2.18
C ASN A 79 12.90 24.88 1.75
N SER A 80 13.63 25.51 2.67
CA SER A 80 14.37 26.75 2.41
C SER A 80 15.51 26.63 1.40
N SER A 81 15.99 25.41 1.11
CA SER A 81 16.92 25.17 0.01
C SER A 81 16.21 24.86 -1.32
N GLY A 82 14.88 24.90 -1.34
CA GLY A 82 14.03 24.54 -2.48
C GLY A 82 13.99 23.04 -2.77
N ALA A 83 14.68 22.22 -1.98
CA ALA A 83 14.63 20.78 -2.10
C ALA A 83 13.29 20.29 -1.57
N TRP A 84 12.64 19.43 -2.35
CA TRP A 84 11.49 18.68 -1.92
C TRP A 84 11.88 17.82 -0.73
N THR A 85 11.15 18.02 0.36
CA THR A 85 11.20 17.11 1.50
C THR A 85 9.88 16.38 1.55
N ASP A 86 9.94 15.11 1.91
CA ASP A 86 8.74 14.45 2.38
C ASP A 86 8.13 15.26 3.52
N SER A 87 6.82 15.40 3.52
CA SER A 87 6.14 15.90 4.71
C SER A 87 6.47 14.99 5.88
N ALA A 88 6.58 15.53 7.09
CA ALA A 88 6.82 14.72 8.28
C ALA A 88 5.77 13.59 8.42
N SER A 89 4.54 13.81 7.93
CA SER A 89 3.48 12.79 7.83
C SER A 89 3.89 11.61 6.93
N ALA A 90 4.45 11.87 5.74
CA ALA A 90 4.86 10.82 4.82
C ALA A 90 6.07 10.02 5.36
N VAL A 91 7.00 10.69 6.04
CA VAL A 91 8.11 10.02 6.73
C VAL A 91 7.59 9.08 7.81
N ILE A 92 6.65 9.55 8.65
CA ILE A 92 6.00 8.74 9.69
C ILE A 92 5.33 7.50 9.08
N GLY A 93 4.53 7.66 8.02
CA GLY A 93 3.86 6.53 7.37
C GLY A 93 4.83 5.47 6.87
N ARG A 94 5.95 5.87 6.26
CA ARG A 94 6.98 4.93 5.79
C ARG A 94 7.68 4.19 6.93
N GLU A 95 8.05 4.90 8.01
CA GLU A 95 8.70 4.26 9.14
C GLU A 95 7.74 3.30 9.88
N ILE A 96 6.45 3.63 9.97
CA ILE A 96 5.42 2.71 10.47
C ILE A 96 5.40 1.43 9.61
N LEU A 97 5.21 1.56 8.29
CA LEU A 97 5.11 0.42 7.38
C LEU A 97 6.37 -0.46 7.39
N LYS A 98 7.54 0.17 7.36
CA LYS A 98 8.84 -0.50 7.42
C LYS A 98 8.98 -1.39 8.66
N ASN A 99 8.56 -0.90 9.82
CA ASN A 99 8.62 -1.66 11.07
C ASN A 99 7.54 -2.75 11.15
N ILE A 100 6.33 -2.49 10.65
CA ILE A 100 5.24 -3.48 10.60
C ILE A 100 5.60 -4.67 9.70
N ARG A 101 6.24 -4.42 8.54
CA ARG A 101 6.66 -5.48 7.61
C ARG A 101 7.61 -6.50 8.21
N VAL A 102 8.44 -6.09 9.15
CA VAL A 102 9.36 -6.98 9.89
C VAL A 102 8.80 -7.37 11.26
N GLN A 103 7.52 -7.08 11.51
CA GLN A 103 6.81 -7.35 12.75
C GLN A 103 7.55 -6.84 14.01
N ASN A 104 8.15 -5.65 13.91
CA ASN A 104 8.87 -5.07 15.04
C ASN A 104 7.87 -4.70 16.16
N PRO A 105 7.95 -5.32 17.36
CA PRO A 105 6.98 -5.09 18.43
C PRO A 105 7.13 -3.72 19.10
N THR A 106 8.29 -3.08 18.99
CA THR A 106 8.49 -1.73 19.52
C THR A 106 9.54 -0.98 18.71
N PHE A 107 9.14 0.18 18.18
CA PHE A 107 10.03 1.04 17.41
C PHE A 107 9.85 2.51 17.78
N TYR A 108 10.85 3.29 17.39
CA TYR A 108 10.97 4.71 17.72
C TYR A 108 11.05 5.52 16.44
N MET A 109 10.33 6.63 16.40
CA MET A 109 10.41 7.64 15.35
C MET A 109 10.63 9.00 16.00
N GLN A 110 11.15 9.95 15.22
CA GLN A 110 11.31 11.33 15.64
C GLN A 110 10.78 12.26 14.56
N CYS A 111 10.18 13.37 14.97
CA CYS A 111 9.86 14.47 14.08
C CYS A 111 10.09 15.81 14.79
N SER A 112 10.32 16.87 14.02
CA SER A 112 10.41 18.21 14.59
C SER A 112 9.01 18.72 14.97
N SER A 113 8.92 19.42 16.11
CA SER A 113 7.70 20.14 16.51
C SER A 113 7.41 21.34 15.61
N SER A 114 8.37 21.81 14.82
CA SER A 114 8.14 22.80 13.75
C SER A 114 7.34 22.21 12.59
N ASP A 115 7.51 20.92 12.31
CA ASP A 115 6.89 20.27 11.15
C ASP A 115 5.48 19.82 11.50
N ILE A 116 5.31 19.27 12.71
CA ILE A 116 4.00 18.81 13.23
C ILE A 116 3.91 19.13 14.72
N SER A 117 2.88 19.86 15.11
CA SER A 117 2.56 20.05 16.53
C SER A 117 2.22 18.72 17.21
N ILE A 118 2.75 18.47 18.41
CA ILE A 118 2.44 17.27 19.20
C ILE A 118 0.94 17.06 19.41
N LYS A 119 0.15 18.14 19.46
CA LYS A 119 -1.32 18.09 19.56
C LYS A 119 -1.99 17.45 18.34
N ASN A 120 -1.41 17.66 17.16
CA ASN A 120 -1.93 17.14 15.88
C ASN A 120 -1.32 15.78 15.50
N LEU A 121 -0.20 15.41 16.10
CA LEU A 121 0.58 14.23 15.73
C LEU A 121 -0.21 12.92 15.86
N GLY A 122 -1.07 12.80 16.89
CA GLY A 122 -1.96 11.64 17.02
C GLY A 122 -2.90 11.46 15.83
N ASN A 123 -3.48 12.56 15.34
CA ASN A 123 -4.36 12.55 14.16
C ASN A 123 -3.58 12.24 12.88
N VAL A 124 -2.34 12.75 12.75
CA VAL A 124 -1.46 12.44 11.62
C VAL A 124 -1.14 10.95 11.58
N ILE A 125 -0.70 10.36 12.70
CA ILE A 125 -0.39 8.93 12.78
C ILE A 125 -1.63 8.09 12.47
N LYS A 126 -2.79 8.45 13.03
CA LYS A 126 -4.07 7.77 12.74
C LYS A 126 -4.39 7.82 11.24
N SER A 127 -4.28 8.99 10.61
CA SER A 127 -4.50 9.16 9.18
C SER A 127 -3.54 8.30 8.34
N GLN A 128 -2.25 8.25 8.70
CA GLN A 128 -1.26 7.41 8.04
C GLN A 128 -1.60 5.91 8.17
N ILE A 129 -2.01 5.46 9.36
CA ILE A 129 -2.42 4.06 9.59
C ILE A 129 -3.63 3.71 8.70
N GLU A 130 -4.64 4.58 8.62
CA GLU A 130 -5.81 4.36 7.76
C GLU A 130 -5.45 4.31 6.26
N GLN A 131 -4.51 5.15 5.81
CA GLN A 131 -3.99 5.10 4.44
C GLN A 131 -3.18 3.82 4.17
N LEU A 132 -2.40 3.37 5.15
CA LEU A 132 -1.63 2.13 5.05
C LEU A 132 -2.55 0.91 5.00
N LYS A 133 -3.64 0.87 5.77
CA LYS A 133 -4.62 -0.23 5.70
C LYS A 133 -5.20 -0.42 4.30
N LEU A 134 -5.41 0.67 3.57
CA LEU A 134 -5.92 0.60 2.19
C LEU A 134 -4.87 0.19 1.17
N SER A 135 -3.61 0.57 1.38
CA SER A 135 -2.52 0.38 0.41
C SER A 135 -1.66 -0.85 0.66
N ASN A 136 -1.64 -1.35 1.90
CA ASN A 136 -0.83 -2.46 2.41
C ASN A 136 -1.69 -3.30 3.38
N SER A 137 -2.89 -3.67 2.93
CA SER A 137 -3.90 -4.31 3.79
C SER A 137 -3.36 -5.52 4.52
N TYR A 138 -2.70 -6.45 3.80
CA TYR A 138 -2.16 -7.68 4.37
C TYR A 138 -1.29 -7.42 5.62
N GLU A 139 -0.29 -6.54 5.50
CA GLU A 139 0.60 -6.24 6.61
C GLU A 139 -0.10 -5.51 7.75
N MET A 140 -1.02 -4.61 7.42
CA MET A 140 -1.72 -3.80 8.42
C MET A 140 -2.75 -4.58 9.23
N TYR A 141 -3.42 -5.58 8.64
CA TYR A 141 -4.35 -6.45 9.37
C TYR A 141 -3.66 -7.39 10.35
N ASN A 142 -2.37 -7.69 10.14
CA ASN A 142 -1.60 -8.45 11.09
C ASN A 142 -1.35 -7.67 12.40
N VAL A 143 -1.48 -6.34 12.41
CA VAL A 143 -1.40 -5.53 13.63
C VAL A 143 -2.76 -5.59 14.35
N SER A 144 -2.83 -6.28 15.48
CA SER A 144 -4.07 -6.41 16.27
C SER A 144 -4.36 -5.18 17.11
N ASP A 145 -3.32 -4.56 17.67
CA ASP A 145 -3.41 -3.34 18.47
C ASP A 145 -2.08 -2.59 18.44
N TYR A 146 -2.11 -1.29 18.71
CA TYR A 146 -0.91 -0.48 18.87
C TYR A 146 -1.07 0.59 19.95
N LYS A 147 0.04 0.93 20.60
CA LYS A 147 0.13 1.98 21.61
C LYS A 147 1.14 3.04 21.18
N LEU A 148 0.74 4.30 21.28
CA LEU A 148 1.58 5.45 21.00
C LEU A 148 1.98 6.13 22.31
N ASN A 149 3.28 6.36 22.50
CA ASN A 149 3.78 7.22 23.57
C ASN A 149 4.62 8.32 22.94
N MET A 150 4.24 9.58 23.20
CA MET A 150 4.88 10.76 22.63
C MET A 150 5.48 11.61 23.74
N SER A 151 6.71 12.09 23.55
CA SER A 151 7.36 13.01 24.49
C SER A 151 8.17 14.06 23.75
N THR A 152 8.33 15.23 24.37
CA THR A 152 9.20 16.31 23.84
C THR A 152 10.46 16.40 24.69
N ASN A 153 11.62 16.64 24.09
CA ASN A 153 12.86 16.87 24.85
C ASN A 153 13.15 18.36 25.13
N GLY A 154 12.17 19.26 24.92
CA GLY A 154 12.33 20.71 25.08
C GLY A 154 13.19 21.38 24.00
N SER A 155 13.84 20.62 23.10
CA SER A 155 14.70 21.12 22.02
C SER A 155 13.99 21.13 20.66
N GLY A 156 12.65 21.13 20.65
CA GLY A 156 11.84 21.09 19.44
C GLY A 156 11.74 19.71 18.78
N ILE A 157 12.21 18.63 19.41
CA ILE A 157 12.09 17.26 18.89
C ILE A 157 10.98 16.52 19.64
N ILE A 158 10.11 15.86 18.88
CA ILE A 158 9.10 14.94 19.39
C ILE A 158 9.61 13.52 19.18
N ASN A 159 9.72 12.77 20.28
CA ASN A 159 10.02 11.34 20.27
C ASN A 159 8.72 10.56 20.28
N ILE A 160 8.60 9.58 19.39
CA ILE A 160 7.40 8.77 19.21
C ILE A 160 7.82 7.32 19.41
N LYS A 161 7.32 6.68 20.47
CA LYS A 161 7.42 5.24 20.68
C LYS A 161 6.12 4.59 20.24
N VAL A 162 6.23 3.64 19.32
CA VAL A 162 5.12 2.80 18.88
C VAL A 162 5.37 1.39 19.40
N THR A 163 4.37 0.81 20.07
CA THR A 163 4.37 -0.60 20.48
C THR A 163 3.21 -1.29 19.78
N CYS A 164 3.50 -2.38 19.06
CA CYS A 164 2.51 -3.12 18.27
C CYS A 164 2.33 -4.52 18.84
N ASN A 165 1.08 -4.98 18.87
CA ASN A 165 0.74 -6.39 19.02
C ASN A 165 0.41 -6.95 17.64
N TYR A 166 0.89 -8.16 17.36
CA TYR A 166 0.65 -8.84 16.08
C TYR A 166 -0.21 -10.08 16.29
N LYS A 167 -1.08 -10.38 15.32
CA LYS A 167 -1.90 -11.61 15.28
C LYS A 167 -1.04 -12.83 15.01
N MET A 168 -0.06 -12.68 14.13
CA MET A 168 0.89 -13.71 13.76
C MET A 168 2.30 -13.37 14.24
N THR A 169 3.08 -14.42 14.50
CA THR A 169 4.53 -14.29 14.74
C THR A 169 5.31 -14.32 13.42
N ALA A 170 6.56 -13.84 13.43
CA ALA A 170 7.43 -13.89 12.25
C ALA A 170 7.68 -15.33 11.77
N LYS A 171 7.69 -16.31 12.68
CA LYS A 171 7.80 -17.72 12.33
C LYS A 171 6.56 -18.24 11.61
N MET A 172 5.36 -17.88 12.10
CA MET A 172 4.10 -18.23 11.43
C MET A 172 4.04 -17.62 10.02
N GLU A 173 4.46 -16.36 9.86
CA GLU A 173 4.51 -15.71 8.54
C GLU A 173 5.47 -16.43 7.58
N ALA A 174 6.67 -16.78 8.05
CA ALA A 174 7.64 -17.52 7.23
C ALA A 174 7.13 -18.91 6.82
N ASP A 175 6.45 -19.62 7.72
CA ASP A 175 5.86 -20.92 7.44
C ASP A 175 4.69 -20.83 6.45
N LEU A 176 3.82 -19.82 6.64
CA LEU A 176 2.74 -19.48 5.70
C LEU A 176 3.31 -19.21 4.31
N ASP A 177 4.37 -18.39 4.22
CA ASP A 177 5.04 -18.05 2.97
C ASP A 177 5.52 -19.27 2.20
N LEU A 178 6.20 -20.19 2.89
CA LEU A 178 6.70 -21.42 2.27
C LEU A 178 5.55 -22.31 1.78
N LYS A 179 4.50 -22.46 2.59
CA LYS A 179 3.35 -23.30 2.25
C LYS A 179 2.56 -22.72 1.07
N VAL A 180 2.27 -21.42 1.07
CA VAL A 180 1.58 -20.74 -0.02
C VAL A 180 2.38 -20.86 -1.31
N LYS A 181 3.70 -20.61 -1.30
CA LYS A 181 4.55 -20.77 -2.49
C LYS A 181 4.47 -22.17 -3.07
N SER A 182 4.51 -23.20 -2.21
CA SER A 182 4.38 -24.59 -2.65
C SER A 182 3.00 -24.88 -3.26
N ILE A 183 1.92 -24.37 -2.67
CA ILE A 183 0.56 -24.54 -3.20
C ILE A 183 0.42 -23.84 -4.55
N ILE A 184 0.81 -22.57 -4.64
CA ILE A 184 0.71 -21.76 -5.87
C ILE A 184 1.50 -22.40 -7.02
N ALA A 185 2.70 -22.91 -6.76
CA ALA A 185 3.49 -23.61 -7.77
C ALA A 185 2.77 -24.84 -8.35
N SER A 186 1.91 -25.49 -7.57
CA SER A 186 1.11 -26.65 -7.99
C SER A 186 -0.17 -26.24 -8.72
N ILE A 187 -0.95 -25.32 -8.15
CA ILE A 187 -2.31 -25.04 -8.62
C ILE A 187 -2.39 -23.90 -9.65
N ALA A 188 -1.43 -22.98 -9.63
CA ALA A 188 -1.45 -21.74 -10.41
C ALA A 188 -0.05 -21.44 -10.99
N PRO A 189 0.56 -22.38 -11.74
CA PRO A 189 1.90 -22.20 -12.30
C PRO A 189 1.97 -21.02 -13.28
N ASN A 190 3.18 -20.51 -13.53
CA ASN A 190 3.42 -19.33 -14.38
C ASN A 190 2.99 -19.50 -15.84
N THR A 191 2.71 -20.72 -16.29
CA THR A 191 2.19 -21.01 -17.64
C THR A 191 0.70 -20.69 -17.78
N MET A 192 -0.02 -20.51 -16.68
CA MET A 192 -1.43 -20.13 -16.68
C MET A 192 -1.60 -18.62 -16.87
N SER A 193 -2.70 -18.24 -17.53
CA SER A 193 -3.18 -16.85 -17.52
C SER A 193 -3.61 -16.39 -16.13
N ASP A 194 -3.65 -15.08 -15.88
CA ASP A 194 -4.06 -14.54 -14.59
C ASP A 194 -5.49 -14.98 -14.19
N SER A 195 -6.42 -15.06 -15.14
CA SER A 195 -7.78 -15.57 -14.85
C SER A 195 -7.81 -17.05 -14.47
N GLN A 196 -6.97 -17.88 -15.10
CA GLN A 196 -6.87 -19.30 -14.74
C GLN A 196 -6.24 -19.47 -13.35
N LYS A 197 -5.21 -18.70 -13.04
CA LYS A 197 -4.57 -18.67 -11.72
C LYS A 197 -5.56 -18.21 -10.65
N GLU A 198 -6.31 -17.13 -10.91
CA GLU A 198 -7.33 -16.63 -9.98
C GLU A 198 -8.36 -17.71 -9.66
N LEU A 199 -8.96 -18.33 -10.69
CA LEU A 199 -9.94 -19.38 -10.52
C LEU A 199 -9.37 -20.58 -9.75
N ALA A 200 -8.13 -20.99 -10.05
CA ALA A 200 -7.48 -22.09 -9.34
C ALA A 200 -7.27 -21.78 -7.86
N ILE A 201 -6.84 -20.55 -7.54
CA ILE A 201 -6.66 -20.08 -6.15
C ILE A 201 -8.00 -20.03 -5.43
N HIS A 202 -9.02 -19.43 -6.03
CA HIS A 202 -10.37 -19.39 -5.50
C HIS A 202 -10.89 -20.79 -5.16
N ASN A 203 -10.88 -21.70 -6.15
CA ASN A 203 -11.32 -23.07 -5.97
C ASN A 203 -10.54 -23.79 -4.88
N TRP A 204 -9.23 -23.55 -4.80
CA TRP A 204 -8.40 -24.16 -3.78
C TRP A 204 -8.80 -23.69 -2.39
N ILE A 205 -8.99 -22.39 -2.18
CA ILE A 205 -9.36 -21.84 -0.87
C ILE A 205 -10.71 -22.40 -0.41
N VAL A 206 -11.74 -22.33 -1.27
CA VAL A 206 -13.09 -22.81 -0.95
C VAL A 206 -13.08 -24.30 -0.62
N ASN A 207 -12.39 -25.13 -1.41
CA ASN A 207 -12.36 -26.57 -1.15
C ASN A 207 -11.52 -26.95 0.09
N ASN A 208 -10.51 -26.14 0.46
CA ASN A 208 -9.54 -26.48 1.50
C ASN A 208 -9.71 -25.67 2.79
N THR A 209 -10.80 -24.93 2.95
CA THR A 209 -11.06 -24.14 4.16
C THR A 209 -12.53 -24.28 4.57
N ARG A 210 -12.85 -24.16 5.87
CA ARG A 210 -14.23 -24.11 6.37
C ARG A 210 -14.46 -22.92 7.30
N TYR A 211 -15.62 -22.30 7.18
CA TYR A 211 -15.95 -21.12 7.97
C TYR A 211 -15.91 -21.41 9.49
N ASP A 212 -15.17 -20.60 10.23
CA ASP A 212 -15.08 -20.69 11.68
C ASP A 212 -16.33 -20.09 12.35
N GLN A 213 -17.29 -20.94 12.68
CA GLN A 213 -18.51 -20.55 13.39
C GLN A 213 -18.28 -20.18 14.87
N SER A 214 -17.08 -20.38 15.41
CA SER A 214 -16.71 -19.93 16.76
C SER A 214 -16.16 -18.50 16.78
N TYR A 215 -15.93 -17.90 15.60
CA TYR A 215 -15.45 -16.53 15.43
C TYR A 215 -14.12 -16.24 16.13
N SER A 216 -13.15 -17.15 16.00
CA SER A 216 -11.88 -17.12 16.73
C SER A 216 -10.64 -17.06 15.84
N ILE A 217 -10.73 -17.49 14.58
CA ILE A 217 -9.57 -17.58 13.67
C ILE A 217 -9.64 -16.49 12.59
N TYR A 218 -8.93 -15.39 12.82
CA TYR A 218 -8.89 -14.22 11.93
C TYR A 218 -7.63 -14.15 11.07
N ASP A 219 -6.61 -14.97 11.33
CA ASP A 219 -5.31 -14.90 10.68
C ASP A 219 -5.16 -15.91 9.53
N PRO A 220 -4.48 -15.54 8.43
CA PRO A 220 -4.34 -16.40 7.25
C PRO A 220 -3.50 -17.66 7.52
N TYR A 221 -2.62 -17.65 8.53
CA TYR A 221 -1.82 -18.82 8.88
C TYR A 221 -2.69 -19.95 9.42
N ASN A 222 -3.51 -19.68 10.43
CA ASN A 222 -4.43 -20.68 10.96
C ASN A 222 -5.53 -21.02 9.95
N THR A 223 -6.00 -20.07 9.13
CA THR A 223 -6.90 -20.36 8.01
C THR A 223 -6.32 -21.41 7.07
N LEU A 224 -5.04 -21.29 6.71
CA LEU A 224 -4.39 -22.27 5.84
C LEU A 224 -4.07 -23.60 6.55
N ILE A 225 -3.50 -23.53 7.75
CA ILE A 225 -2.91 -24.70 8.42
C ILE A 225 -3.96 -25.54 9.15
N LYS A 226 -4.96 -24.89 9.74
CA LYS A 226 -6.09 -25.56 10.41
C LYS A 226 -7.28 -25.76 9.48
N HIS A 227 -7.20 -25.25 8.25
CA HIS A 227 -8.30 -25.30 7.27
C HIS A 227 -9.58 -24.63 7.77
N THR A 228 -9.47 -23.58 8.59
CA THR A 228 -10.64 -22.87 9.12
C THR A 228 -10.35 -21.41 9.49
N GLY A 229 -11.29 -20.51 9.20
CA GLY A 229 -11.16 -19.08 9.48
C GLY A 229 -12.48 -18.32 9.35
N VAL A 230 -12.53 -17.10 9.86
CA VAL A 230 -13.62 -16.15 9.54
C VAL A 230 -13.29 -15.35 8.28
N CYS A 231 -14.18 -14.45 7.87
CA CYS A 231 -14.05 -13.63 6.66
C CYS A 231 -12.69 -12.93 6.52
N GLU A 232 -12.15 -12.37 7.61
CA GLU A 232 -10.82 -11.74 7.59
C GLU A 232 -9.71 -12.74 7.23
N GLY A 233 -9.73 -13.95 7.81
CA GLY A 233 -8.73 -14.98 7.54
C GLY A 233 -8.77 -15.46 6.09
N TYR A 234 -9.97 -15.62 5.52
CA TYR A 234 -10.18 -15.94 4.10
C TYR A 234 -9.62 -14.84 3.21
N ALA A 235 -10.01 -13.58 3.45
CA ALA A 235 -9.60 -12.45 2.61
C ALA A 235 -8.08 -12.23 2.63
N LEU A 236 -7.44 -12.43 3.78
CA LEU A 236 -5.98 -12.34 3.93
C LEU A 236 -5.27 -13.52 3.26
N LEU A 237 -5.78 -14.75 3.40
CA LEU A 237 -5.21 -15.92 2.74
C LEU A 237 -5.30 -15.77 1.22
N ALA A 238 -6.46 -15.36 0.70
CA ALA A 238 -6.66 -15.06 -0.71
C ALA A 238 -5.69 -13.98 -1.21
N GLN A 239 -5.58 -12.84 -0.50
CA GLN A 239 -4.62 -11.80 -0.88
C GLN A 239 -3.17 -12.30 -0.92
N LYS A 240 -2.76 -13.12 0.06
CA LYS A 240 -1.42 -13.73 0.10
C LYS A 240 -1.17 -14.64 -1.10
N MET A 241 -2.14 -15.51 -1.40
CA MET A 241 -2.07 -16.44 -2.53
C MET A 241 -2.04 -15.71 -3.88
N PHE A 242 -2.88 -14.70 -4.08
CA PHE A 242 -2.85 -13.84 -5.26
C PHE A 242 -1.51 -13.11 -5.42
N THR A 243 -0.99 -12.55 -4.32
CA THR A 243 0.31 -11.85 -4.32
C THR A 243 1.44 -12.79 -4.79
N VAL A 244 1.49 -14.02 -4.27
CA VAL A 244 2.49 -15.02 -4.67
C VAL A 244 2.31 -15.47 -6.12
N ALA A 245 1.07 -15.50 -6.63
CA ALA A 245 0.76 -15.82 -8.03
C ALA A 245 1.03 -14.67 -9.02
N GLY A 246 1.42 -13.49 -8.51
CA GLY A 246 1.64 -12.28 -9.31
C GLY A 246 0.37 -11.50 -9.65
N ILE A 247 -0.75 -11.80 -9.00
CA ILE A 247 -2.04 -11.16 -9.22
C ILE A 247 -2.24 -10.04 -8.21
N LYS A 248 -2.53 -8.85 -8.70
CA LYS A 248 -2.81 -7.69 -7.85
C LYS A 248 -4.19 -7.84 -7.20
N SER A 249 -4.24 -7.70 -5.88
CA SER A 249 -5.49 -7.77 -5.11
C SER A 249 -5.45 -6.85 -3.88
N ILE A 250 -6.63 -6.48 -3.37
CA ILE A 250 -6.83 -5.62 -2.20
C ILE A 250 -7.87 -6.30 -1.29
N VAL A 251 -7.70 -6.24 0.03
CA VAL A 251 -8.75 -6.61 0.98
C VAL A 251 -9.71 -5.43 1.13
N VAL A 252 -11.00 -5.70 0.97
CA VAL A 252 -12.09 -4.74 1.17
C VAL A 252 -12.71 -5.00 2.53
N GLU A 253 -12.88 -3.94 3.31
CA GLU A 253 -13.73 -3.91 4.50
C GLU A 253 -15.08 -3.27 4.20
N GLY A 254 -16.11 -3.85 4.78
CA GLY A 254 -17.45 -3.30 4.73
C GLY A 254 -18.38 -4.09 5.64
N THR A 255 -19.61 -4.26 5.17
CA THR A 255 -20.60 -5.10 5.81
C THR A 255 -21.24 -6.04 4.79
N SER A 256 -21.68 -7.21 5.26
CA SER A 256 -22.57 -8.09 4.52
C SER A 256 -23.70 -8.53 5.45
N ASP A 257 -24.95 -8.47 4.99
CA ASP A 257 -26.15 -8.66 5.82
C ASP A 257 -26.12 -7.87 7.15
N GLY A 258 -25.56 -6.66 7.11
CA GLY A 258 -25.44 -5.76 8.26
C GLY A 258 -24.37 -6.13 9.29
N GLN A 259 -23.60 -7.20 9.06
CA GLN A 259 -22.46 -7.60 9.91
C GLN A 259 -21.14 -7.15 9.28
N ALA A 260 -20.14 -6.86 10.11
CA ALA A 260 -18.80 -6.52 9.62
C ALA A 260 -18.23 -7.67 8.80
N HIS A 261 -17.72 -7.36 7.61
CA HIS A 261 -17.26 -8.37 6.66
C HIS A 261 -16.03 -7.92 5.88
N ALA A 262 -15.23 -8.88 5.44
CA ALA A 262 -14.02 -8.66 4.66
C ALA A 262 -13.94 -9.63 3.48
N TRP A 263 -13.58 -9.11 2.30
CA TRP A 263 -13.44 -9.88 1.05
C TRP A 263 -12.35 -9.27 0.17
N ASN A 264 -12.23 -9.68 -1.10
CA ASN A 264 -11.19 -9.18 -1.99
C ASN A 264 -11.73 -8.43 -3.22
N LEU A 265 -10.96 -7.42 -3.63
CA LEU A 265 -10.93 -6.95 -5.01
C LEU A 265 -9.71 -7.53 -5.69
N VAL A 266 -9.89 -8.13 -6.88
CA VAL A 266 -8.82 -8.75 -7.67
C VAL A 266 -8.75 -8.07 -9.03
N TYR A 267 -7.55 -7.75 -9.48
CA TYR A 267 -7.33 -7.07 -10.77
C TYR A 267 -7.02 -8.09 -11.86
N ILE A 268 -8.02 -8.42 -12.66
CA ILE A 268 -7.97 -9.43 -13.71
C ILE A 268 -8.44 -8.84 -15.03
N ASN A 269 -7.75 -9.18 -16.12
CA ASN A 269 -8.09 -8.70 -17.48
C ASN A 269 -8.26 -7.18 -17.57
N SER A 270 -7.35 -6.45 -16.92
CA SER A 270 -7.34 -4.98 -16.82
C SER A 270 -8.55 -4.37 -16.10
N LYS A 271 -9.26 -5.14 -15.28
CA LYS A 271 -10.44 -4.69 -14.53
C LYS A 271 -10.36 -5.16 -13.08
N TRP A 272 -10.92 -4.35 -12.18
CA TRP A 272 -11.17 -4.79 -10.81
C TRP A 272 -12.47 -5.59 -10.76
N ARG A 273 -12.45 -6.66 -9.97
CA ARG A 273 -13.60 -7.53 -9.74
C ARG A 273 -13.63 -7.94 -8.27
N HIS A 274 -14.83 -8.10 -7.73
CA HIS A 274 -14.97 -8.62 -6.38
C HIS A 274 -14.90 -10.14 -6.38
N VAL A 275 -14.20 -10.69 -5.39
CA VAL A 275 -14.10 -12.11 -5.11
C VAL A 275 -14.29 -12.29 -3.61
N ASP A 276 -15.28 -13.08 -3.21
CA ASP A 276 -15.55 -13.41 -1.82
C ASP A 276 -15.53 -14.92 -1.61
N CYS A 277 -14.35 -15.44 -1.24
CA CYS A 277 -14.18 -16.86 -0.96
C CYS A 277 -14.96 -17.33 0.27
N THR A 278 -15.37 -16.43 1.16
CA THR A 278 -16.16 -16.80 2.35
C THR A 278 -17.61 -17.07 1.95
N TRP A 279 -18.20 -16.20 1.12
CA TRP A 279 -19.56 -16.41 0.65
C TRP A 279 -19.69 -17.53 -0.40
N ASP A 280 -18.60 -17.85 -1.11
CA ASP A 280 -18.52 -19.01 -2.00
C ASP A 280 -18.21 -20.35 -1.30
N ASP A 281 -17.91 -20.33 0.02
CA ASP A 281 -17.73 -21.51 0.88
C ASP A 281 -18.90 -21.65 1.89
N PRO A 282 -20.02 -22.27 1.49
CA PRO A 282 -21.18 -22.38 2.36
C PRO A 282 -20.92 -23.31 3.55
N ILE A 283 -21.45 -22.95 4.73
CA ILE A 283 -21.47 -23.82 5.90
C ILE A 283 -22.29 -25.08 5.56
N SER A 284 -21.60 -26.20 5.40
CA SER A 284 -22.18 -27.46 4.92
C SER A 284 -21.41 -28.66 5.50
N SER A 285 -22.10 -29.80 5.64
CA SER A 285 -21.47 -31.08 6.02
C SER A 285 -20.76 -31.79 4.87
N VAL A 286 -20.97 -31.31 3.64
CA VAL A 286 -20.30 -31.77 2.42
C VAL A 286 -19.62 -30.61 1.73
N ASP A 287 -18.56 -30.92 0.98
CA ASP A 287 -17.77 -29.94 0.25
C ASP A 287 -18.60 -29.38 -0.91
N ILE A 288 -18.83 -28.07 -0.91
CA ILE A 288 -19.58 -27.37 -1.95
C ILE A 288 -18.73 -26.22 -2.46
N LEU A 289 -18.44 -26.23 -3.75
CA LEU A 289 -17.77 -25.14 -4.44
C LEU A 289 -18.82 -24.28 -5.16
N ARG A 290 -18.93 -23.00 -4.77
CA ARG A 290 -19.79 -22.01 -5.44
C ARG A 290 -18.98 -20.97 -6.19
N TYR A 291 -19.70 -20.15 -6.96
CA TYR A 291 -19.16 -19.05 -7.76
C TYR A 291 -20.10 -17.84 -7.74
N ASP A 292 -20.98 -17.78 -6.75
CA ASP A 292 -22.02 -16.75 -6.63
C ASP A 292 -21.37 -15.38 -6.34
N TYR A 293 -20.21 -15.37 -5.68
CA TYR A 293 -19.42 -14.19 -5.32
C TYR A 293 -18.06 -14.14 -6.02
N TYR A 294 -17.92 -14.85 -7.14
CA TYR A 294 -16.72 -14.87 -7.97
C TYR A 294 -16.84 -13.86 -9.11
N ASN A 295 -15.88 -12.93 -9.18
CA ASN A 295 -15.72 -11.94 -10.24
C ASN A 295 -16.91 -10.97 -10.44
N LEU A 296 -17.52 -10.52 -9.35
CA LEU A 296 -18.65 -9.59 -9.37
C LEU A 296 -18.25 -8.14 -9.69
N THR A 297 -19.18 -7.40 -10.29
CA THR A 297 -19.16 -5.92 -10.38
C THR A 297 -19.57 -5.27 -9.05
N ASP A 298 -19.27 -3.97 -8.90
CA ASP A 298 -19.80 -3.14 -7.81
C ASP A 298 -21.34 -3.29 -7.72
N LYS A 299 -22.02 -3.24 -8.88
CA LYS A 299 -23.49 -3.36 -8.94
C LYS A 299 -23.98 -4.71 -8.43
N GLN A 300 -23.33 -5.81 -8.79
CA GLN A 300 -23.75 -7.15 -8.39
C GLN A 300 -23.52 -7.38 -6.90
N ILE A 301 -22.32 -7.10 -6.39
CA ILE A 301 -22.01 -7.38 -4.99
C ILE A 301 -22.74 -6.43 -4.03
N SER A 302 -23.14 -5.23 -4.49
CA SER A 302 -23.93 -4.28 -3.68
C SER A 302 -25.35 -4.75 -3.32
N ALA A 303 -25.77 -5.91 -3.80
CA ALA A 303 -27.08 -6.49 -3.47
C ALA A 303 -27.18 -6.86 -1.98
N ASP A 304 -26.09 -7.32 -1.38
CA ASP A 304 -25.99 -7.79 0.01
C ASP A 304 -24.74 -7.27 0.73
N HIS A 305 -23.72 -6.80 0.01
CA HIS A 305 -22.54 -6.14 0.57
C HIS A 305 -22.62 -4.62 0.50
N SER A 306 -22.01 -3.95 1.46
CA SER A 306 -21.85 -2.49 1.49
C SER A 306 -20.45 -2.11 1.91
N TRP A 307 -19.83 -1.18 1.20
CA TRP A 307 -18.49 -0.65 1.50
C TRP A 307 -18.40 0.82 1.11
N ASN A 308 -17.38 1.50 1.62
CA ASN A 308 -17.10 2.86 1.19
C ASN A 308 -16.38 2.84 -0.17
N THR A 309 -17.15 2.96 -1.25
CA THR A 309 -16.66 2.95 -2.64
C THR A 309 -15.56 3.99 -2.92
N SER A 310 -15.53 5.11 -2.20
CA SER A 310 -14.49 6.14 -2.38
C SER A 310 -13.09 5.69 -1.94
N LYS A 311 -13.00 4.63 -1.12
CA LYS A 311 -11.72 4.09 -0.61
C LYS A 311 -11.08 3.07 -1.56
N TYR A 312 -11.82 2.54 -2.53
CA TYR A 312 -11.39 1.41 -3.36
C TYR A 312 -11.55 1.69 -4.85
N PRO A 313 -10.79 1.00 -5.73
CA PRO A 313 -11.04 1.03 -7.16
C PRO A 313 -12.44 0.48 -7.49
N SER A 314 -13.10 1.05 -8.50
CA SER A 314 -14.42 0.57 -8.94
C SER A 314 -14.31 -0.69 -9.81
N ALA A 315 -15.19 -1.65 -9.58
CA ALA A 315 -15.33 -2.88 -10.34
C ALA A 315 -16.48 -2.79 -11.36
N ASN A 316 -16.16 -2.54 -12.65
CA ASN A 316 -17.13 -2.40 -13.77
C ASN A 316 -16.89 -3.41 -14.93
#